data_AF-A0A1M4Z6D1-F1
#
_entry.id   AF-A0A1M4Z6D1-F1
#
_cell.length_a   1.000
_cell.length_b   1.000
_cell.length_c   1.000
_cell.angle_alpha   90.00
_cell.angle_beta   90.00
_cell.angle_gamma   90.00
#
_symmetry.space_group_name_H-M   'P 1'
#
loop_
_entity.id
_entity.type
_entity.pdbx_description
1 polymer ?
#
loop_
_entity_poly.entity_id
_entity_poly.type
_entity_poly.pdbx_seq_one_letter_code
_entity_poly.pdbx_strand_id
1 'polypeptide(L)'
;MAEGKNTMTVRLSCRMRAMGGATLLALLALPALAAEEEIVRLATTTSTYNSGLLDELLPEFEADHPYRVQVIAVGTGKALRMGRDGDADLVMTHAPAAEQAFVDAGHGIEPKGVMYNDFVIVGPEDDPAAIQGLVGVTEAFARIADSGALFISRGDDSGTHKKELALWETTGVEPGFDGYRSVGQGMGKTLQMANELEGYTLTDRGTWLAMQDKLDLSLLMQGDERLFNPYQVILVNPERYDDLNAEGARALAEWLVSEEGQQAIDAFRLNGERLFHASAGERVSPKQAVSGNNP
;
A
#
# COMPACT_ATOMS: atom_id res chain seq x y z
N MET A 1 50.89 -14.27 81.56
CA MET A 1 52.08 -13.77 82.28
C MET A 1 52.81 -14.98 82.84
N ALA A 2 54.07 -15.30 82.56
CA ALA A 2 55.07 -14.78 81.60
C ALA A 2 56.18 -15.87 81.42
N GLU A 3 57.17 -15.86 80.51
CA GLU A 3 57.54 -14.98 79.38
C GLU A 3 58.31 -15.80 78.30
N GLY A 4 58.78 -15.17 77.23
CA GLY A 4 59.97 -15.61 76.46
C GLY A 4 59.69 -16.35 75.15
N LYS A 5 59.58 -15.71 73.98
CA LYS A 5 60.56 -14.95 73.15
C LYS A 5 61.43 -15.81 72.22
N ASN A 6 61.20 -15.62 70.92
CA ASN A 6 62.15 -15.67 69.78
C ASN A 6 62.90 -17.01 69.53
N THR A 7 63.40 -17.33 68.32
CA THR A 7 63.64 -16.50 67.13
C THR A 7 63.40 -17.29 65.84
N MET A 8 63.06 -16.56 64.79
CA MET A 8 62.97 -16.97 63.39
C MET A 8 64.31 -17.51 62.83
N THR A 9 64.28 -18.62 62.07
CA THR A 9 65.19 -18.82 60.93
C THR A 9 64.49 -19.59 59.81
N VAL A 10 64.33 -18.95 58.65
CA VAL A 10 63.75 -19.57 57.45
C VAL A 10 64.85 -20.28 56.65
N ARG A 11 64.60 -21.53 56.25
CA ARG A 11 65.24 -22.14 55.06
C ARG A 11 64.18 -22.87 54.25
N LEU A 12 63.86 -22.31 53.07
CA LEU A 12 62.97 -22.88 52.06
C LEU A 12 63.81 -23.45 50.91
N SER A 13 63.15 -24.15 49.98
CA SER A 13 63.70 -24.87 48.81
C SER A 13 64.32 -26.25 49.13
N CYS A 14 64.10 -27.31 48.34
CA CYS A 14 63.20 -27.46 47.19
C CYS A 14 62.68 -28.91 47.18
N ARG A 15 61.38 -29.14 46.94
CA ARG A 15 60.82 -30.46 46.67
C ARG A 15 60.08 -30.45 45.34
N MET A 16 60.45 -31.40 44.48
CA MET A 16 59.80 -31.66 43.18
C MET A 16 58.29 -31.84 43.33
N ARG A 17 57.54 -31.37 42.33
CA ARG A 17 56.41 -32.12 41.76
C ARG A 17 56.15 -31.66 40.33
N ALA A 18 56.07 -32.61 39.41
CA ALA A 18 55.65 -32.34 38.04
C ALA A 18 54.16 -31.99 38.03
N MET A 19 53.80 -30.95 37.28
CA MET A 19 52.41 -30.57 37.02
C MET A 19 52.06 -31.00 35.60
N GLY A 20 51.14 -31.97 35.48
CA GLY A 20 50.54 -32.30 34.20
C GLY A 20 49.63 -31.15 33.76
N GLY A 21 49.87 -30.60 32.58
CA GLY A 21 49.03 -29.54 32.01
C GLY A 21 47.70 -30.11 31.55
N ALA A 22 46.62 -29.76 32.24
CA ALA A 22 45.27 -29.95 31.72
C ALA A 22 44.95 -28.80 30.76
N THR A 23 44.95 -29.07 29.45
CA THR A 23 44.61 -28.08 28.43
C THR A 23 43.10 -27.82 28.45
N LEU A 24 42.68 -26.79 29.19
CA LEU A 24 41.29 -26.35 29.24
C LEU A 24 40.91 -25.72 27.90
N LEU A 25 40.20 -26.46 27.05
CA LEU A 25 39.67 -25.95 25.79
C LEU A 25 38.49 -25.01 26.10
N ALA A 26 38.77 -23.72 26.26
CA ALA A 26 37.75 -22.70 26.48
C ALA A 26 36.91 -22.54 25.21
N LEU A 27 35.72 -23.14 25.19
CA LEU A 27 34.74 -22.94 24.14
C LEU A 27 34.23 -21.50 24.22
N LEU A 28 34.77 -20.63 23.37
CA LEU A 28 34.27 -19.26 23.19
C LEU A 28 32.89 -19.32 22.54
N ALA A 29 31.85 -19.44 23.36
CA ALA A 29 30.49 -19.13 22.96
C ALA A 29 30.42 -17.63 22.67
N LEU A 30 30.65 -17.25 21.42
CA LEU A 30 30.25 -15.95 20.92
C LEU A 30 28.74 -15.81 21.15
N PRO A 31 28.26 -14.80 21.90
CA PRO A 31 26.85 -14.47 21.83
C PRO A 31 26.60 -14.06 20.38
N ALA A 32 25.64 -14.71 19.72
CA ALA A 32 25.05 -14.10 18.54
C ALA A 32 24.44 -12.79 19.03
N LEU A 33 25.01 -11.65 18.63
CA LEU A 33 24.26 -10.41 18.61
C LEU A 33 23.12 -10.68 17.63
N ALA A 34 21.92 -10.93 18.17
CA ALA A 34 20.72 -10.63 17.42
C ALA A 34 20.81 -9.14 17.11
N ALA A 35 20.89 -8.80 15.82
CA ALA A 35 20.69 -7.43 15.41
C ALA A 35 19.30 -7.01 15.92
N GLU A 36 19.21 -5.82 16.50
CA GLU A 36 17.93 -5.28 16.92
C GLU A 36 17.14 -4.99 15.64
N GLU A 37 16.03 -5.70 15.42
CA GLU A 37 15.24 -5.57 14.18
C GLU A 37 14.74 -4.12 14.07
N GLU A 38 15.24 -3.41 13.06
CA GLU A 38 14.91 -1.99 12.89
C GLU A 38 13.49 -1.85 12.33
N ILE A 39 12.59 -1.30 13.12
CA ILE A 39 11.18 -1.16 12.73
C ILE A 39 11.03 -0.08 11.64
N VAL A 40 10.28 -0.40 10.59
CA VAL A 40 9.80 0.56 9.58
C VAL A 40 8.29 0.66 9.67
N ARG A 41 7.77 1.82 10.09
CA ARG A 41 6.33 2.08 10.24
C ARG A 41 5.74 2.48 8.89
N LEU A 42 4.96 1.58 8.30
CA LEU A 42 4.27 1.80 7.02
C LEU A 42 2.82 2.21 7.27
N ALA A 43 2.48 3.48 7.07
CA ALA A 43 1.09 3.92 7.04
C ALA A 43 0.49 3.67 5.64
N THR A 44 -0.58 2.88 5.57
CA THR A 44 -1.25 2.56 4.29
C THR A 44 -2.77 2.58 4.41
N THR A 45 -3.48 2.34 3.31
CA THR A 45 -4.94 2.27 3.32
C THR A 45 -5.45 0.90 3.78
N THR A 46 -6.61 0.88 4.42
CA THR A 46 -7.35 -0.35 4.74
C THR A 46 -7.65 -1.18 3.48
N SER A 47 -7.85 -0.55 2.32
CA SER A 47 -8.02 -1.26 1.04
C SER A 47 -6.74 -1.90 0.52
N THR A 48 -5.55 -1.28 0.69
CA THR A 48 -4.27 -1.93 0.35
C THR A 48 -4.05 -3.14 1.25
N TYR A 49 -4.18 -2.97 2.57
CA TYR A 49 -3.90 -4.04 3.53
C TYR A 49 -4.88 -5.23 3.36
N ASN A 50 -6.18 -4.96 3.29
CA ASN A 50 -7.19 -6.02 3.14
C ASN A 50 -7.17 -6.73 1.77
N SER A 51 -6.34 -6.27 0.81
CA SER A 51 -6.13 -7.01 -0.43
C SER A 51 -5.28 -8.28 -0.23
N GLY A 52 -4.51 -8.37 0.86
CA GLY A 52 -3.54 -9.43 1.11
C GLY A 52 -2.16 -9.19 0.46
N LEU A 53 -2.01 -8.19 -0.41
CA LEU A 53 -0.76 -7.91 -1.11
C LEU A 53 0.45 -7.73 -0.17
N LEU A 54 0.28 -6.98 0.92
CA LEU A 54 1.38 -6.72 1.85
C LEU A 54 1.77 -7.95 2.68
N ASP A 55 0.86 -8.91 2.85
CA ASP A 55 1.16 -10.17 3.55
C ASP A 55 2.05 -11.10 2.70
N GLU A 56 2.07 -10.92 1.37
CA GLU A 56 2.95 -11.63 0.43
C GLU A 56 4.27 -10.84 0.21
N LEU A 57 4.20 -9.52 -0.03
CA LEU A 57 5.37 -8.70 -0.36
C LEU A 57 6.34 -8.49 0.81
N LEU A 58 5.83 -8.27 2.03
CA LEU A 58 6.68 -7.90 3.14
C LEU A 58 7.60 -9.03 3.62
N PRO A 59 7.17 -10.31 3.70
CA PRO A 59 8.07 -11.42 4.03
C PRO A 59 9.23 -11.60 3.04
N GLU A 60 9.07 -11.27 1.77
CA GLU A 60 10.16 -11.31 0.78
C GLU A 60 11.20 -10.20 1.08
N PHE A 61 10.74 -8.96 1.26
CA PHE A 61 11.62 -7.85 1.68
C PHE A 61 12.33 -8.11 3.02
N GLU A 62 11.60 -8.59 4.04
CA GLU A 62 12.13 -8.87 5.38
C GLU A 62 13.11 -10.06 5.42
N ALA A 63 13.22 -10.87 4.35
CA ALA A 63 14.16 -11.99 4.30
C ALA A 63 15.60 -11.54 4.00
N ASP A 64 15.78 -10.53 3.14
CA ASP A 64 17.09 -10.05 2.70
C ASP A 64 17.50 -8.69 3.32
N HIS A 65 16.62 -8.07 4.10
CA HIS A 65 16.86 -6.78 4.77
C HIS A 65 16.77 -6.88 6.31
N PRO A 66 17.54 -6.07 7.08
CA PRO A 66 17.54 -6.09 8.55
C PRO A 66 16.34 -5.35 9.18
N TYR A 67 15.27 -5.14 8.41
CA TYR A 67 14.12 -4.31 8.79
C TYR A 67 12.89 -5.17 9.05
N ARG A 68 12.07 -4.75 10.02
CA ARG A 68 10.74 -5.34 10.28
C ARG A 68 9.67 -4.29 9.97
N VAL A 69 8.73 -4.61 9.08
CA VAL A 69 7.73 -3.64 8.62
C VAL A 69 6.47 -3.72 9.48
N GLN A 70 6.18 -2.63 10.21
CA GLN A 70 4.96 -2.48 10.99
C GLN A 70 3.90 -1.74 10.15
N VAL A 71 2.91 -2.47 9.66
CA VAL A 71 1.81 -1.89 8.85
C VAL A 71 0.74 -1.26 9.73
N ILE A 72 0.33 -0.04 9.37
CA ILE A 72 -0.77 0.71 10.01
C ILE A 72 -1.82 1.04 8.94
N ALA A 73 -2.86 0.21 8.88
CA ALA A 73 -3.92 0.30 7.88
C ALA A 73 -5.07 1.24 8.32
N VAL A 74 -5.25 2.35 7.60
CA VAL A 74 -6.24 3.41 7.93
C VAL A 74 -6.91 3.98 6.66
N GLY A 75 -7.71 5.05 6.74
CA GLY A 75 -8.12 5.78 5.53
C GLY A 75 -6.98 6.65 4.97
N THR A 76 -6.91 6.88 3.65
CA THR A 76 -5.84 7.66 2.97
C THR A 76 -5.53 8.98 3.67
N GLY A 77 -6.55 9.78 4.00
CA GLY A 77 -6.37 11.05 4.69
C GLY A 77 -5.84 10.91 6.13
N LYS A 78 -5.99 9.75 6.78
CA LYS A 78 -5.33 9.45 8.06
C LYS A 78 -3.90 8.96 7.84
N ALA A 79 -3.62 8.14 6.83
CA ALA A 79 -2.25 7.69 6.51
C ALA A 79 -1.32 8.88 6.22
N LEU A 80 -1.76 9.81 5.34
CA LEU A 80 -1.03 11.04 5.05
C LEU A 80 -0.90 11.96 6.29
N ARG A 81 -1.87 11.97 7.20
CA ARG A 81 -1.73 12.69 8.49
C ARG A 81 -0.71 12.04 9.41
N MET A 82 -0.67 10.72 9.51
CA MET A 82 0.33 10.00 10.32
C MET A 82 1.74 10.29 9.81
N GLY A 83 1.97 10.24 8.50
CA GLY A 83 3.25 10.68 7.92
C GLY A 83 3.51 12.18 8.12
N ARG A 84 2.48 13.04 8.07
CA ARG A 84 2.64 14.47 8.38
C ARG A 84 3.06 14.68 9.84
N ASP A 85 2.52 13.89 10.75
CA ASP A 85 2.62 14.11 12.20
C ASP A 85 3.82 13.38 12.86
N GLY A 86 4.52 12.50 12.12
CA GLY A 86 5.71 11.76 12.58
C GLY A 86 5.44 10.33 13.05
N ASP A 87 4.19 9.88 12.94
CA ASP A 87 3.73 8.56 13.42
C ASP A 87 4.09 7.40 12.46
N ALA A 88 4.69 7.69 11.31
CA ALA A 88 5.09 6.72 10.28
C ALA A 88 6.38 7.16 9.58
N ASP A 89 7.13 6.20 9.05
CA ASP A 89 8.39 6.43 8.31
C ASP A 89 8.15 6.44 6.79
N LEU A 90 7.19 5.62 6.33
CA LEU A 90 6.77 5.50 4.92
C LEU A 90 5.24 5.56 4.82
N VAL A 91 4.72 6.25 3.79
CA VAL A 91 3.29 6.25 3.47
C VAL A 91 3.08 5.57 2.11
N MET A 92 2.15 4.60 2.03
CA MET A 92 1.71 3.98 0.77
C MET A 92 0.21 4.23 0.54
N THR A 93 -0.13 5.02 -0.46
CA THR A 93 -1.51 5.41 -0.79
C THR A 93 -1.79 5.42 -2.30
N HIS A 94 -3.03 5.73 -2.69
CA HIS A 94 -3.50 5.83 -4.08
C HIS A 94 -4.40 7.07 -4.26
N ALA A 95 -3.89 8.25 -3.93
CA ALA A 95 -4.63 9.51 -4.00
C ALA A 95 -3.76 10.66 -4.53
N PRO A 96 -3.44 10.68 -5.84
CA PRO A 96 -2.41 11.55 -6.43
C PRO A 96 -2.51 13.04 -6.05
N ALA A 97 -3.72 13.60 -6.00
CA ALA A 97 -3.92 15.00 -5.62
C ALA A 97 -3.61 15.30 -4.13
N ALA A 98 -3.93 14.36 -3.22
CA ALA A 98 -3.62 14.49 -1.80
C ALA A 98 -2.14 14.20 -1.50
N GLU A 99 -1.54 13.29 -2.26
CA GLU A 99 -0.13 12.92 -2.21
C GLU A 99 0.76 14.05 -2.73
N GLN A 100 0.39 14.67 -3.86
CA GLN A 100 1.08 15.85 -4.37
C GLN A 100 1.02 16.99 -3.35
N ALA A 101 -0.15 17.28 -2.76
CA ALA A 101 -0.27 18.30 -1.72
C ALA A 101 0.56 17.99 -0.46
N PHE A 102 0.75 16.71 -0.11
CA PHE A 102 1.59 16.26 1.00
C PHE A 102 3.09 16.49 0.72
N VAL A 103 3.54 16.22 -0.51
CA VAL A 103 4.92 16.50 -0.95
C VAL A 103 5.17 18.00 -1.11
N ASP A 104 4.25 18.74 -1.73
CA ASP A 104 4.36 20.20 -1.93
C ASP A 104 4.40 20.98 -0.59
N ALA A 105 3.75 20.46 0.44
CA ALA A 105 3.81 20.98 1.81
C ALA A 105 5.11 20.58 2.57
N GLY A 106 6.04 19.87 1.92
CA GLY A 106 7.31 19.41 2.49
C GLY A 106 7.17 18.31 3.54
N HIS A 107 6.00 17.65 3.64
CA HIS A 107 5.75 16.63 4.65
C HIS A 107 6.39 15.28 4.30
N GLY A 108 6.51 14.98 3.01
CA GLY A 108 7.21 13.82 2.49
C GLY A 108 8.08 14.15 1.28
N ILE A 109 8.97 13.22 0.94
CA ILE A 109 9.97 13.32 -0.11
C ILE A 109 9.98 12.04 -0.96
N GLU A 110 10.71 12.08 -2.08
CA GLU A 110 10.99 10.92 -2.93
C GLU A 110 9.74 10.06 -3.28
N PRO A 111 8.63 10.65 -3.81
CA PRO A 111 7.47 9.86 -4.21
C PRO A 111 7.82 8.90 -5.35
N LYS A 112 7.56 7.60 -5.17
CA LYS A 112 7.79 6.55 -6.16
C LYS A 112 6.48 5.85 -6.49
N GLY A 113 6.09 5.87 -7.77
CA GLY A 113 5.00 5.01 -8.26
C GLY A 113 5.45 3.55 -8.24
N VAL A 114 4.63 2.69 -7.64
CA VAL A 114 4.96 1.27 -7.41
C VAL A 114 4.16 0.37 -8.32
N MET A 115 2.85 0.62 -8.42
CA MET A 115 1.90 -0.24 -9.11
C MET A 115 0.61 0.53 -9.39
N TYR A 116 -0.31 -0.06 -10.15
CA TYR A 116 -1.70 0.33 -10.19
C TYR A 116 -2.63 -0.88 -10.07
N ASN A 117 -3.85 -0.64 -9.63
CA ASN A 117 -4.99 -1.43 -10.10
C ASN A 117 -5.91 -0.53 -10.91
N ASP A 118 -7.06 -1.02 -11.35
CA ASP A 118 -8.03 -0.23 -12.10
C ASP A 118 -9.41 -0.17 -11.44
N PHE A 119 -10.14 0.87 -11.82
CA PHE A 119 -11.59 0.92 -11.70
C PHE A 119 -12.21 0.24 -12.93
N VAL A 120 -13.41 -0.31 -12.76
CA VAL A 120 -14.19 -0.93 -13.83
C VAL A 120 -15.62 -0.42 -13.79
N ILE A 121 -16.28 -0.38 -14.94
CA ILE A 121 -17.73 -0.20 -15.00
C ILE A 121 -18.36 -1.59 -15.06
N VAL A 122 -19.24 -1.86 -14.10
CA VAL A 122 -20.11 -3.04 -14.09
C VAL A 122 -21.56 -2.61 -14.27
N GLY A 123 -22.39 -3.48 -14.81
CA GLY A 123 -23.80 -3.23 -15.07
C GLY A 123 -24.55 -4.50 -15.49
N PRO A 124 -25.81 -4.39 -15.92
CA PRO A 124 -26.62 -5.52 -16.40
C PRO A 124 -25.97 -6.29 -17.57
N GLU A 125 -26.24 -7.59 -17.67
CA GLU A 125 -25.74 -8.44 -18.77
C GLU A 125 -26.29 -8.02 -20.16
N ASP A 126 -27.50 -7.46 -20.21
CA ASP A 126 -28.12 -6.99 -21.45
C ASP A 126 -27.64 -5.61 -21.93
N ASP A 127 -26.81 -4.93 -21.12
CA ASP A 127 -26.15 -3.66 -21.40
C ASP A 127 -27.03 -2.62 -22.16
N PRO A 128 -28.11 -2.11 -21.54
CA PRO A 128 -29.06 -1.20 -22.20
C PRO A 128 -28.44 0.13 -22.68
N ALA A 129 -27.29 0.55 -22.13
CA ALA A 129 -26.51 1.70 -22.59
C ALA A 129 -25.49 1.37 -23.70
N ALA A 130 -25.32 0.09 -24.05
CA ALA A 130 -24.40 -0.41 -25.08
C ALA A 130 -22.97 0.13 -24.90
N ILE A 131 -22.39 -0.03 -23.71
CA ILE A 131 -21.01 0.39 -23.40
C ILE A 131 -19.97 -0.73 -23.60
N GLN A 132 -20.41 -1.99 -23.70
CA GLN A 132 -19.51 -3.12 -23.83
C GLN A 132 -18.66 -3.02 -25.10
N GLY A 133 -17.34 -3.15 -24.95
CA GLY A 133 -16.38 -3.04 -26.05
C GLY A 133 -16.04 -1.60 -26.47
N LEU A 134 -16.55 -0.58 -25.78
CA LEU A 134 -16.03 0.78 -25.91
C LEU A 134 -14.60 0.90 -25.37
N VAL A 135 -13.82 1.78 -25.98
CA VAL A 135 -12.43 2.08 -25.57
C VAL A 135 -12.37 3.29 -24.63
N GLY A 136 -13.26 4.27 -24.79
CA GLY A 136 -13.21 5.54 -24.06
C GLY A 136 -14.22 5.64 -22.91
N VAL A 137 -13.76 5.76 -21.67
CA VAL A 137 -14.62 5.81 -20.47
C VAL A 137 -15.59 6.99 -20.46
N THR A 138 -15.20 8.14 -21.03
CA THR A 138 -16.08 9.31 -21.22
C THR A 138 -17.27 8.97 -22.13
N GLU A 139 -17.06 8.16 -23.17
CA GLU A 139 -18.17 7.75 -24.05
C GLU A 139 -19.13 6.80 -23.33
N ALA A 140 -18.59 5.86 -22.54
CA ALA A 140 -19.42 4.96 -21.73
C ALA A 140 -20.28 5.73 -20.70
N PHE A 141 -19.68 6.67 -19.96
CA PHE A 141 -20.42 7.52 -19.01
C PHE A 141 -21.51 8.36 -19.72
N ALA A 142 -21.19 8.96 -20.87
CA ALA A 142 -22.17 9.71 -21.66
C ALA A 142 -23.34 8.82 -22.12
N ARG A 143 -23.06 7.62 -22.65
CA ARG A 143 -24.11 6.67 -23.07
C ARG A 143 -24.99 6.20 -21.92
N ILE A 144 -24.43 5.96 -20.73
CA ILE A 144 -25.24 5.61 -19.54
C ILE A 144 -26.24 6.73 -19.25
N ALA A 145 -25.79 8.00 -19.21
CA ALA A 145 -26.70 9.13 -19.00
C ALA A 145 -27.74 9.28 -20.12
N ASP A 146 -27.33 9.22 -21.39
CA ASP A 146 -28.21 9.38 -22.56
C ASP A 146 -29.26 8.26 -22.68
N SER A 147 -28.93 7.04 -22.26
CA SER A 147 -29.86 5.89 -22.25
C SER A 147 -30.98 6.01 -21.22
N GLY A 148 -30.79 6.85 -20.19
CA GLY A 148 -31.67 6.92 -19.01
C GLY A 148 -31.55 5.71 -18.06
N ALA A 149 -30.56 4.82 -18.27
CA ALA A 149 -30.27 3.71 -17.37
C ALA A 149 -29.85 4.22 -15.98
N LEU A 150 -30.05 3.37 -14.96
CA LEU A 150 -29.64 3.73 -13.60
C LEU A 150 -28.12 3.69 -13.46
N PHE A 151 -27.56 4.73 -12.84
CA PHE A 151 -26.18 4.73 -12.36
C PHE A 151 -26.17 4.88 -10.84
N ILE A 152 -25.63 3.88 -10.13
CA ILE A 152 -25.57 3.85 -8.68
C ILE A 152 -24.21 4.38 -8.22
N SER A 153 -24.21 5.62 -7.71
CA SER A 153 -23.04 6.27 -7.14
C SER A 153 -22.88 5.95 -5.65
N ARG A 154 -21.62 5.82 -5.24
CA ARG A 154 -21.21 5.67 -3.84
C ARG A 154 -21.75 6.77 -2.92
N GLY A 155 -21.67 8.03 -3.36
CA GLY A 155 -22.16 9.17 -2.59
C GLY A 155 -21.48 9.44 -1.23
N ASP A 156 -20.27 8.91 -1.00
CA ASP A 156 -19.66 8.77 0.34
C ASP A 156 -18.31 9.51 0.53
N ASP A 157 -17.98 10.44 -0.37
CA ASP A 157 -16.70 11.19 -0.44
C ASP A 157 -15.41 10.35 -0.48
N SER A 158 -15.53 9.06 -0.77
CA SER A 158 -14.41 8.14 -0.96
C SER A 158 -13.58 8.43 -2.21
N GLY A 159 -12.45 7.74 -2.34
CA GLY A 159 -11.64 7.76 -3.57
C GLY A 159 -12.44 7.34 -4.80
N THR A 160 -13.27 6.28 -4.69
CA THR A 160 -14.16 5.84 -5.78
C THR A 160 -15.18 6.91 -6.16
N HIS A 161 -15.84 7.55 -5.17
CA HIS A 161 -16.80 8.63 -5.44
C HIS A 161 -16.12 9.81 -6.15
N LYS A 162 -14.93 10.23 -5.70
CA LYS A 162 -14.18 11.32 -6.34
C LYS A 162 -13.70 10.97 -7.74
N LYS A 163 -13.29 9.72 -7.97
CA LYS A 163 -12.94 9.20 -9.29
C LYS A 163 -14.14 9.24 -10.24
N GLU A 164 -15.29 8.80 -9.77
CA GLU A 164 -16.56 8.79 -10.49
C GLU A 164 -17.00 10.20 -10.89
N LEU A 165 -17.00 11.14 -9.96
CA LEU A 165 -17.31 12.55 -10.24
C LEU A 165 -16.36 13.15 -11.28
N ALA A 166 -15.04 12.91 -11.14
CA ALA A 166 -14.06 13.36 -12.12
C ALA A 166 -14.26 12.75 -13.53
N LEU A 167 -14.86 11.56 -13.64
CA LEU A 167 -15.24 10.96 -14.93
C LEU A 167 -16.50 11.64 -15.50
N TRP A 168 -17.52 11.92 -14.67
CA TRP A 168 -18.70 12.70 -15.07
C TRP A 168 -18.33 14.09 -15.60
N GLU A 169 -17.41 14.79 -14.93
CA GLU A 169 -16.89 16.10 -15.38
C GLU A 169 -16.34 16.05 -16.82
N THR A 170 -15.73 14.93 -17.25
CA THR A 170 -15.23 14.80 -18.64
C THR A 170 -16.33 14.71 -19.71
N THR A 171 -17.56 14.37 -19.32
CA THR A 171 -18.72 14.31 -20.23
C THR A 171 -19.47 15.63 -20.34
N GLY A 172 -19.32 16.53 -19.35
CA GLY A 172 -20.17 17.71 -19.18
C GLY A 172 -21.58 17.40 -18.65
N VAL A 173 -21.87 16.16 -18.26
CA VAL A 173 -23.12 15.76 -17.59
C VAL A 173 -22.97 15.96 -16.08
N GLU A 174 -23.81 16.81 -15.51
CA GLU A 174 -23.88 17.04 -14.06
C GLU A 174 -24.52 15.84 -13.33
N PRO A 175 -23.85 15.23 -12.33
CA PRO A 175 -24.43 14.20 -11.49
C PRO A 175 -25.71 14.66 -10.78
N GLY A 176 -26.76 13.86 -10.84
CA GLY A 176 -28.11 14.23 -10.35
C GLY A 176 -29.22 14.21 -11.41
N PHE A 177 -28.92 13.78 -12.64
CA PHE A 177 -29.91 13.45 -13.67
C PHE A 177 -30.85 12.30 -13.22
N ASP A 178 -31.98 12.11 -13.92
CA ASP A 178 -33.06 11.20 -13.50
C ASP A 178 -32.62 9.73 -13.30
N GLY A 179 -31.55 9.27 -13.96
CA GLY A 179 -30.95 7.94 -13.78
C GLY A 179 -29.93 7.83 -12.63
N TYR A 180 -29.43 8.95 -12.10
CA TYR A 180 -28.37 8.98 -11.10
C TYR A 180 -28.89 8.70 -9.68
N ARG A 181 -28.25 7.78 -8.94
CA ARG A 181 -28.61 7.41 -7.57
C ARG A 181 -27.40 7.40 -6.65
N SER A 182 -27.23 8.48 -5.89
CA SER A 182 -26.22 8.57 -4.82
C SER A 182 -26.74 7.88 -3.54
N VAL A 183 -26.06 6.83 -3.07
CA VAL A 183 -26.56 6.01 -1.94
C VAL A 183 -25.93 6.32 -0.58
N GLY A 184 -24.77 6.99 -0.55
CA GLY A 184 -24.04 7.30 0.68
C GLY A 184 -23.53 6.05 1.42
N GLN A 185 -23.12 5.01 0.68
CA GLN A 185 -22.72 3.70 1.21
C GLN A 185 -21.35 3.25 0.67
N GLY A 186 -20.73 2.29 1.37
CA GLY A 186 -19.50 1.63 0.89
C GLY A 186 -19.72 0.74 -0.35
N MET A 187 -18.62 0.38 -1.01
CA MET A 187 -18.63 -0.27 -2.34
C MET A 187 -19.48 -1.54 -2.42
N GLY A 188 -19.37 -2.44 -1.44
CA GLY A 188 -20.16 -3.68 -1.46
C GLY A 188 -21.67 -3.47 -1.33
N LYS A 189 -22.12 -2.38 -0.71
CA LYS A 189 -23.56 -2.02 -0.69
C LYS A 189 -23.99 -1.32 -1.98
N THR A 190 -23.11 -0.50 -2.56
CA THR A 190 -23.35 0.12 -3.88
C THR A 190 -23.46 -0.95 -4.98
N LEU A 191 -22.59 -1.98 -4.97
CA LEU A 191 -22.69 -3.13 -5.89
C LEU A 191 -23.98 -3.95 -5.70
N GLN A 192 -24.38 -4.21 -4.45
CA GLN A 192 -25.67 -4.89 -4.16
C GLN A 192 -26.85 -4.09 -4.71
N MET A 193 -26.85 -2.76 -4.55
CA MET A 193 -27.93 -1.91 -5.07
C MET A 193 -27.88 -1.77 -6.59
N ALA A 194 -26.69 -1.77 -7.22
CA ALA A 194 -26.56 -1.83 -8.68
C ALA A 194 -27.13 -3.14 -9.24
N ASN A 195 -26.90 -4.27 -8.55
CA ASN A 195 -27.48 -5.56 -8.88
C ASN A 195 -29.00 -5.59 -8.71
N GLU A 196 -29.51 -5.20 -7.54
CA GLU A 196 -30.94 -5.21 -7.21
C GLU A 196 -31.79 -4.26 -8.06
N LEU A 197 -31.17 -3.22 -8.66
CA LEU A 197 -31.83 -2.20 -9.46
C LEU A 197 -31.48 -2.29 -10.96
N GLU A 198 -30.76 -3.32 -11.40
CA GLU A 198 -30.33 -3.49 -12.80
C GLU A 198 -29.64 -2.22 -13.34
N GLY A 199 -28.67 -1.70 -12.57
CA GLY A 199 -27.98 -0.44 -12.83
C GLY A 199 -26.47 -0.57 -12.96
N TYR A 200 -25.86 0.45 -13.58
CA TYR A 200 -24.42 0.58 -13.73
C TYR A 200 -23.77 1.13 -12.45
N THR A 201 -22.50 0.80 -12.21
CA THR A 201 -21.69 1.48 -11.18
C THR A 201 -20.20 1.40 -11.49
N LEU A 202 -19.43 2.36 -10.95
CA LEU A 202 -17.97 2.34 -10.96
C LEU A 202 -17.46 1.66 -9.68
N THR A 203 -16.67 0.59 -9.82
CA THR A 203 -16.06 -0.13 -8.69
C THR A 203 -14.56 -0.28 -8.90
N ASP A 204 -13.79 -0.42 -7.82
CA ASP A 204 -12.42 -0.91 -7.91
C ASP A 204 -12.41 -2.42 -8.24
N ARG A 205 -11.36 -2.88 -8.93
CA ARG A 205 -11.14 -4.27 -9.32
C ARG A 205 -11.20 -5.26 -8.15
N GLY A 206 -10.64 -4.88 -7.00
CA GLY A 206 -10.55 -5.77 -5.83
C GLY A 206 -11.91 -6.08 -5.24
N THR A 207 -12.74 -5.05 -5.04
CA THR A 207 -14.13 -5.22 -4.58
C THR A 207 -14.96 -5.99 -5.61
N TRP A 208 -14.77 -5.76 -6.92
CA TRP A 208 -15.43 -6.54 -7.96
C TRP A 208 -15.10 -8.04 -7.86
N LEU A 209 -13.81 -8.41 -7.89
CA LEU A 209 -13.36 -9.80 -7.82
C LEU A 209 -13.79 -10.53 -6.52
N ALA A 210 -13.99 -9.80 -5.43
CA ALA A 210 -14.47 -10.35 -4.15
C ALA A 210 -16.00 -10.58 -4.10
N MET A 211 -16.74 -10.03 -5.06
CA MET A 211 -18.21 -10.01 -5.06
C MET A 211 -18.88 -10.55 -6.32
N GLN A 212 -18.19 -10.64 -7.46
CA GLN A 212 -18.75 -11.06 -8.75
C GLN A 212 -19.54 -12.38 -8.68
N ASP A 213 -19.06 -13.39 -7.95
CA ASP A 213 -19.74 -14.70 -7.80
C ASP A 213 -21.08 -14.64 -7.02
N LYS A 214 -21.49 -13.46 -6.56
CA LYS A 214 -22.70 -13.18 -5.77
C LYS A 214 -23.58 -12.11 -6.43
N LEU A 215 -23.26 -11.70 -7.65
CA LEU A 215 -23.92 -10.62 -8.38
C LEU A 215 -24.22 -11.07 -9.81
N ASP A 216 -25.44 -10.83 -10.26
CA ASP A 216 -25.91 -10.96 -11.65
C ASP A 216 -25.54 -9.68 -12.45
N LEU A 217 -24.28 -9.23 -12.30
CA LEU A 217 -23.71 -8.09 -13.02
C LEU A 217 -22.59 -8.58 -13.94
N SER A 218 -22.38 -7.89 -15.05
CA SER A 218 -21.26 -8.09 -15.96
C SER A 218 -20.22 -6.98 -15.82
N LEU A 219 -18.95 -7.31 -16.05
CA LEU A 219 -17.91 -6.32 -16.32
C LEU A 219 -18.06 -5.84 -17.76
N LEU A 220 -18.46 -4.58 -17.93
CA LEU A 220 -18.77 -4.00 -19.23
C LEU A 220 -17.64 -3.10 -19.76
N MET A 221 -16.86 -2.47 -18.86
CA MET A 221 -15.70 -1.66 -19.26
C MET A 221 -14.50 -1.73 -18.30
N GLN A 222 -13.30 -1.79 -18.89
CA GLN A 222 -11.99 -1.78 -18.23
C GLN A 222 -10.91 -1.24 -19.18
N GLY A 223 -9.72 -0.91 -18.66
CA GLY A 223 -8.51 -0.71 -19.47
C GLY A 223 -8.27 0.69 -20.09
N ASP A 224 -9.21 1.64 -19.96
CA ASP A 224 -8.94 3.06 -20.24
C ASP A 224 -7.92 3.60 -19.21
N GLU A 225 -6.90 4.36 -19.63
CA GLU A 225 -5.90 4.95 -18.71
C GLU A 225 -6.56 5.78 -17.60
N ARG A 226 -7.69 6.42 -17.87
CA ARG A 226 -8.45 7.22 -16.90
C ARG A 226 -9.16 6.35 -15.87
N LEU A 227 -9.27 5.05 -16.06
CA LEU A 227 -9.70 4.09 -15.03
C LEU A 227 -8.56 3.64 -14.12
N PHE A 228 -7.29 3.95 -14.43
CA PHE A 228 -6.18 3.53 -13.57
C PHE A 228 -6.23 4.20 -12.19
N ASN A 229 -5.82 3.44 -11.19
CA ASN A 229 -5.75 3.81 -9.79
C ASN A 229 -4.31 3.56 -9.31
N PRO A 230 -3.39 4.52 -9.53
CA PRO A 230 -1.98 4.34 -9.22
C PRO A 230 -1.74 4.39 -7.71
N TYR A 231 -0.82 3.54 -7.26
CA TYR A 231 -0.32 3.46 -5.90
C TYR A 231 1.12 3.95 -5.88
N GLN A 232 1.44 4.77 -4.89
CA GLN A 232 2.79 5.28 -4.68
C GLN A 232 3.21 5.18 -3.21
N VAL A 233 4.51 5.05 -3.01
CA VAL A 233 5.16 5.22 -1.70
C VAL A 233 5.79 6.60 -1.62
N ILE A 234 5.74 7.21 -0.44
CA ILE A 234 6.34 8.51 -0.14
C ILE A 234 7.06 8.39 1.19
N LEU A 235 8.35 8.71 1.22
CA LEU A 235 9.13 8.77 2.45
C LEU A 235 8.66 9.98 3.26
N VAL A 236 8.50 9.83 4.57
CA VAL A 236 8.27 10.99 5.43
C VAL A 236 9.57 11.79 5.54
N ASN A 237 9.47 13.13 5.49
CA ASN A 237 10.65 13.99 5.43
C ASN A 237 11.47 13.90 6.76
N PRO A 238 12.71 13.37 6.74
CA PRO A 238 13.53 13.20 7.94
C PRO A 238 14.02 14.53 8.54
N GLU A 239 14.00 15.63 7.80
CA GLU A 239 14.35 16.96 8.35
C GLU A 239 13.32 17.47 9.38
N ARG A 240 12.19 16.77 9.54
CA ARG A 240 11.08 17.16 10.43
C ARG A 240 11.07 16.40 11.76
N TYR A 241 11.79 15.27 11.86
CA TYR A 241 11.66 14.28 12.94
C TYR A 241 12.96 13.47 13.10
N ASP A 242 13.56 13.52 14.29
CA ASP A 242 14.85 12.87 14.58
C ASP A 242 14.75 11.34 14.77
N ASP A 243 13.53 10.80 14.93
CA ASP A 243 13.23 9.41 15.29
C ASP A 243 12.71 8.54 14.13
N LEU A 244 12.72 9.06 12.89
CA LEU A 244 12.27 8.30 11.72
C LEU A 244 13.33 7.28 11.26
N ASN A 245 12.88 6.07 10.93
CA ASN A 245 13.69 5.09 10.22
C ASN A 245 13.72 5.40 8.71
N ALA A 246 14.39 6.50 8.36
CA ALA A 246 14.50 6.99 6.98
C ALA A 246 15.36 6.09 6.08
N GLU A 247 16.24 5.26 6.64
CA GLU A 247 17.04 4.29 5.89
C GLU A 247 16.19 3.07 5.50
N GLY A 248 15.51 2.43 6.47
CA GLY A 248 14.59 1.32 6.23
C GLY A 248 13.37 1.71 5.39
N ALA A 249 12.82 2.92 5.57
CA ALA A 249 11.77 3.44 4.69
C ALA A 249 12.24 3.59 3.23
N ARG A 250 13.49 4.04 3.01
CA ARG A 250 14.08 4.11 1.67
C ARG A 250 14.36 2.74 1.09
N ALA A 251 14.91 1.81 1.88
CA ALA A 251 15.16 0.44 1.47
C ALA A 251 13.88 -0.25 0.99
N LEU A 252 12.78 -0.15 1.76
CA LEU A 252 11.48 -0.68 1.37
C LEU A 252 10.94 -0.01 0.10
N ALA A 253 11.06 1.33 0.00
CA ALA A 253 10.62 2.07 -1.18
C ALA A 253 11.46 1.78 -2.44
N GLU A 254 12.72 1.34 -2.29
CA GLU A 254 13.61 0.91 -3.37
C GLU A 254 13.37 -0.53 -3.78
N TRP A 255 13.18 -1.44 -2.82
CA TRP A 255 12.81 -2.83 -3.09
C TRP A 255 11.48 -2.92 -3.84
N LEU A 256 10.46 -2.16 -3.42
CA LEU A 256 9.14 -2.13 -4.09
C LEU A 256 9.20 -1.70 -5.58
N VAL A 257 10.23 -0.96 -5.99
CA VAL A 257 10.45 -0.54 -7.39
C VAL A 257 11.61 -1.27 -8.08
N SER A 258 12.20 -2.25 -7.42
CA SER A 258 13.24 -3.12 -7.98
C SER A 258 12.64 -4.18 -8.90
N GLU A 259 13.46 -4.84 -9.70
CA GLU A 259 13.01 -5.95 -10.56
C GLU A 259 12.31 -7.05 -9.76
N GLU A 260 12.80 -7.37 -8.56
CA GLU A 260 12.23 -8.38 -7.66
C GLU A 260 10.85 -7.96 -7.12
N GLY A 261 10.77 -6.81 -6.46
CA GLY A 261 9.50 -6.32 -5.90
C GLY A 261 8.43 -6.10 -6.98
N GLN A 262 8.83 -5.67 -8.18
CA GLN A 262 7.93 -5.55 -9.33
C GLN A 262 7.46 -6.92 -9.85
N GLN A 263 8.33 -7.95 -9.89
CA GLN A 263 7.93 -9.32 -10.21
C GLN A 263 6.96 -9.89 -9.16
N ALA A 264 7.19 -9.64 -7.87
CA ALA A 264 6.31 -10.07 -6.78
C ALA A 264 4.91 -9.43 -6.87
N ILE A 265 4.84 -8.12 -7.15
CA ILE A 265 3.57 -7.40 -7.43
C ILE A 265 2.85 -8.02 -8.64
N ASP A 266 3.57 -8.33 -9.71
CA ASP A 266 3.01 -8.93 -10.93
C ASP A 266 2.64 -10.42 -10.78
N ALA A 267 3.19 -11.10 -9.79
CA ALA A 267 2.84 -12.46 -9.41
C ALA A 267 1.59 -12.53 -8.52
N PHE A 268 1.26 -11.46 -7.77
CA PHE A 268 0.13 -11.43 -6.85
C PHE A 268 -1.22 -11.76 -7.52
N ARG A 269 -2.01 -12.66 -6.92
CA ARG A 269 -3.34 -13.05 -7.42
C ARG A 269 -4.40 -12.97 -6.31
N LEU A 270 -5.57 -12.43 -6.65
CA LEU A 270 -6.78 -12.54 -5.85
C LEU A 270 -7.78 -13.43 -6.60
N ASN A 271 -8.24 -14.52 -5.98
CA ASN A 271 -9.14 -15.52 -6.61
C ASN A 271 -8.62 -16.09 -7.96
N GLY A 272 -7.29 -16.14 -8.14
CA GLY A 272 -6.63 -16.58 -9.37
C GLY A 272 -6.43 -15.48 -10.43
N GLU A 273 -7.05 -14.32 -10.27
CA GLU A 273 -6.92 -13.17 -11.16
C GLU A 273 -5.82 -12.20 -10.71
N ARG A 274 -5.16 -11.53 -11.66
CA ARG A 274 -4.16 -10.49 -11.37
C ARG A 274 -4.88 -9.21 -10.93
N LEU A 275 -4.63 -8.78 -9.70
CA LEU A 275 -5.25 -7.58 -9.13
C LEU A 275 -4.40 -6.31 -9.32
N PHE A 276 -3.07 -6.45 -9.26
CA PHE A 276 -2.14 -5.33 -9.36
C PHE A 276 -1.22 -5.48 -10.58
N HIS A 277 -0.80 -4.34 -11.09
CA HIS A 277 0.16 -4.21 -12.19
C HIS A 277 1.32 -3.36 -11.71
N ALA A 278 2.50 -3.95 -11.63
CA ALA A 278 3.75 -3.28 -11.34
C ALA A 278 4.00 -2.19 -12.41
N SER A 279 4.43 -1.00 -11.98
CA SER A 279 4.53 0.18 -12.86
C SER A 279 5.69 1.12 -12.50
N ALA A 280 6.74 0.60 -11.88
CA ALA A 280 7.95 1.36 -11.57
C ALA A 280 8.64 1.84 -12.85
N GLY A 281 9.10 3.08 -12.85
CA GLY A 281 9.77 3.70 -14.00
C GLY A 281 8.81 4.14 -15.13
N GLU A 282 7.61 3.57 -15.21
CA GLU A 282 6.55 4.10 -16.07
C GLU A 282 5.99 5.39 -15.48
N ARG A 283 6.03 6.48 -16.27
CA ARG A 283 5.40 7.74 -15.88
C ARG A 283 3.89 7.64 -16.02
N VAL A 284 3.22 7.02 -15.06
CA VAL A 284 1.77 7.23 -14.82
C VAL A 284 1.61 8.68 -14.35
N SER A 285 1.54 9.61 -15.30
CA SER A 285 1.75 11.02 -15.00
C SER A 285 0.52 11.60 -14.26
N PRO A 286 0.69 12.24 -13.09
CA PRO A 286 -0.44 12.84 -12.36
C PRO A 286 -1.21 13.90 -13.19
N LYS A 287 -0.56 14.48 -14.21
CA LYS A 287 -1.19 15.41 -15.15
C LYS A 287 -2.26 14.76 -16.03
N GLN A 288 -2.13 13.50 -16.42
CA GLN A 288 -3.18 12.81 -17.19
C GLN A 288 -4.42 12.47 -16.35
N ALA A 289 -4.30 12.45 -15.02
CA ALA A 289 -5.42 12.17 -14.12
C ALA A 289 -6.23 13.42 -13.71
N VAL A 290 -5.70 14.64 -13.85
CA VAL A 290 -6.32 15.87 -13.29
C VAL A 290 -6.26 17.11 -14.22
N SER A 291 -5.57 17.08 -15.37
CA SER A 291 -5.56 18.23 -16.29
C SER A 291 -6.21 17.93 -17.65
N GLY A 292 -7.52 17.69 -17.62
CA GLY A 292 -8.38 18.06 -18.75
C GLY A 292 -8.64 19.56 -18.72
N ASN A 293 -7.77 20.36 -19.34
CA ASN A 293 -8.06 21.78 -19.55
C ASN A 293 -7.47 22.27 -20.88
N ASN A 294 -8.37 22.63 -21.80
CA ASN A 294 -8.14 23.28 -23.09
C ASN A 294 -7.87 24.80 -22.87
N PRO A 295 -7.42 25.59 -23.85
CA PRO A 295 -7.24 25.34 -25.29
C PRO A 295 -5.82 24.94 -25.73
#